data_AF-A0A6N7HW85-F1
#
_entry.id   AF-A0A6N7HW85-F1
#
_cell.length_a   1.000
_cell.length_b   1.000
_cell.length_c   1.000
_cell.angle_alpha   90.00
_cell.angle_beta   90.00
_cell.angle_gamma   90.00
#
_symmetry.space_group_name_H-M   'P 1'
#
loop_
_entity.id
_entity.type
_entity.pdbx_description
1 polymer ?
#
loop_
_entity_poly.entity_id
_entity_poly.type
_entity_poly.pdbx_seq_one_letter_code
_entity_poly.pdbx_strand_id
1 'polypeptide(L)'
;MSGPERLHVDDLLDDQDTGVVVCCGSGGVGKTTSAAALALRAAERGRQTVVLTIDPARRLAQALGLRELGNHPKRVRIAGWEPKGELWAMMLDMRRTFDDMVQAHAGPERAEQLLANPFYQTISTSFSGTQEYMAMEKLGQLVATGEWDLIIVDTPPSRSALDFLDAPQRLSAALDSRLLRMLSAPARASGRGIRKLVGTGFNLFAKAISTILGGQLLADASVFMQAFDSMFGGFRERATKTAELLRSPGTRFLVVASPEPDALREAGYFVDRLDGERMPLAGLVVNRTHPVLARKLTASRALAVAENIQNPQRDGDASVAGAVLRLHADRVEQSAREQRLLARFTRAHPVVAIAEVPALARDVHDLDGLREVGEHLCHP
;
A
#
# COMPACT_ATOMS: atom_id res chain seq x y z
N MET A 1 0.87 14.78 -32.64
CA MET A 1 0.95 13.68 -31.67
C MET A 1 -0.15 13.92 -30.66
N SER A 2 -1.09 12.98 -30.53
CA SER A 2 -2.08 13.01 -29.44
C SER A 2 -1.33 13.06 -28.10
N GLY A 3 -1.85 13.82 -27.13
CA GLY A 3 -1.28 13.84 -25.78
C GLY A 3 -1.37 12.46 -25.11
N PRO A 4 -0.83 12.30 -23.88
CA PRO A 4 -1.02 11.08 -23.11
C PRO A 4 -2.51 10.73 -23.03
N GLU A 5 -2.81 9.44 -23.07
CA GLU A 5 -4.16 8.94 -22.80
C GLU A 5 -4.58 9.42 -21.40
N ARG A 6 -5.84 9.83 -21.25
CA ARG A 6 -6.33 10.37 -19.99
C ARG A 6 -6.86 9.23 -19.13
N LEU A 7 -6.51 9.23 -17.86
CA LEU A 7 -7.08 8.30 -16.91
C LEU A 7 -8.45 8.83 -16.46
N HIS A 8 -9.50 8.08 -16.80
CA HIS A 8 -10.87 8.36 -16.37
C HIS A 8 -11.16 7.61 -15.06
N VAL A 9 -10.79 8.22 -13.94
CA VAL A 9 -10.95 7.60 -12.61
C VAL A 9 -12.42 7.34 -12.26
N ASP A 10 -13.35 8.19 -12.68
CA ASP A 10 -14.78 7.95 -12.44
C ASP A 10 -15.27 6.67 -13.13
N ASP A 11 -14.82 6.39 -14.35
CA ASP A 11 -15.19 5.18 -15.09
C ASP A 11 -14.67 3.93 -14.37
N LEU A 12 -13.46 4.02 -13.79
CA LEU A 12 -12.89 2.97 -12.95
C LEU A 12 -13.73 2.71 -11.68
N LEU A 13 -14.27 3.76 -11.06
CA LEU A 13 -15.07 3.66 -9.83
C LEU A 13 -16.53 3.26 -10.10
N ASP A 14 -17.07 3.55 -11.28
CA ASP A 14 -18.43 3.18 -11.68
C ASP A 14 -18.53 1.76 -12.23
N ASP A 15 -17.42 1.22 -12.74
CA ASP A 15 -17.34 -0.14 -13.22
C ASP A 15 -17.56 -1.14 -12.06
N GLN A 16 -18.70 -1.82 -12.10
CA GLN A 16 -19.11 -2.82 -11.10
C GLN A 16 -18.27 -4.10 -11.20
N ASP A 17 -17.58 -4.33 -12.33
CA ASP A 17 -16.65 -5.45 -12.45
C ASP A 17 -15.31 -5.16 -11.76
N THR A 18 -15.00 -3.88 -11.48
CA THR A 18 -13.82 -3.50 -10.71
C THR A 18 -14.10 -3.66 -9.22
N GLY A 19 -13.68 -4.79 -8.64
CA GLY A 19 -13.83 -5.11 -7.22
C GLY A 19 -12.66 -4.69 -6.32
N VAL A 20 -11.46 -4.54 -6.90
CA VAL A 20 -10.25 -4.19 -6.13
C VAL A 20 -9.44 -3.11 -6.85
N VAL A 21 -9.06 -2.05 -6.14
CA VAL A 21 -8.13 -1.02 -6.62
C VAL A 21 -6.91 -0.96 -5.70
N VAL A 22 -5.72 -1.21 -6.21
CA VAL A 22 -4.47 -1.16 -5.45
C VAL A 22 -3.69 0.11 -5.77
N CYS A 23 -3.50 0.97 -4.78
CA CYS A 23 -2.69 2.18 -4.91
C CYS A 23 -1.22 1.87 -4.57
N CYS A 24 -0.33 1.95 -5.55
CA CYS A 24 1.10 1.66 -5.41
C CYS A 24 1.98 2.85 -5.85
N GLY A 25 3.28 2.79 -5.56
CA GLY A 25 4.21 3.89 -5.80
C GLY A 25 5.19 4.11 -4.66
N SER A 26 6.16 5.00 -4.86
CA SER A 26 7.23 5.26 -3.89
C SER A 26 6.72 5.96 -2.61
N GLY A 27 7.60 6.09 -1.61
CA GLY A 27 7.26 6.75 -0.35
C GLY A 27 6.96 8.25 -0.54
N GLY A 28 5.97 8.78 0.18
CA GLY A 28 5.72 10.23 0.25
C GLY A 28 5.02 10.88 -0.97
N VAL A 29 4.65 10.10 -1.98
CA VAL A 29 3.98 10.58 -3.21
C VAL A 29 2.47 10.82 -3.08
N GLY A 30 1.87 10.43 -1.96
CA GLY A 30 0.44 10.67 -1.66
C GLY A 30 -0.51 9.48 -1.86
N LYS A 31 0.01 8.24 -1.93
CA LYS A 31 -0.81 7.01 -2.06
C LYS A 31 -1.99 6.95 -1.08
N THR A 32 -1.74 7.14 0.21
CA THR A 32 -2.78 7.08 1.24
C THR A 32 -3.89 8.12 1.02
N THR A 33 -3.51 9.34 0.64
CA THR A 33 -4.46 10.42 0.35
C THR A 33 -5.27 10.11 -0.91
N SER A 34 -4.61 9.60 -1.97
CA SER A 34 -5.30 9.15 -3.18
C SER A 34 -6.26 7.99 -2.89
N ALA A 35 -5.83 6.98 -2.13
CA ALA A 35 -6.68 5.85 -1.74
C ALA A 35 -7.90 6.29 -0.94
N ALA A 36 -7.72 7.19 0.04
CA ALA A 36 -8.81 7.77 0.81
C ALA A 36 -9.78 8.59 -0.06
N ALA A 37 -9.24 9.40 -0.99
CA ALA A 37 -10.04 10.21 -1.90
C ALA A 37 -10.85 9.36 -2.89
N LEU A 38 -10.25 8.30 -3.44
CA LEU A 38 -10.93 7.32 -4.29
C LEU A 38 -12.05 6.62 -3.53
N ALA A 39 -11.79 6.19 -2.28
CA ALA A 39 -12.78 5.47 -1.49
C ALA A 39 -13.96 6.37 -1.09
N LEU A 40 -13.65 7.61 -0.71
CA LEU A 40 -14.64 8.63 -0.44
C LEU A 40 -15.53 8.87 -1.66
N ARG A 41 -14.91 9.08 -2.83
CA ARG A 41 -15.61 9.34 -4.08
C ARG A 41 -16.46 8.14 -4.51
N ALA A 42 -15.93 6.92 -4.41
CA ALA A 42 -16.69 5.70 -4.70
C ALA A 42 -17.96 5.59 -3.85
N ALA A 43 -17.86 5.86 -2.54
CA ALA A 43 -19.02 5.89 -1.65
C ALA A 43 -20.02 6.99 -2.07
N GLU A 44 -19.56 8.19 -2.40
CA GLU A 44 -20.42 9.27 -2.90
C GLU A 44 -21.13 8.91 -4.22
N ARG A 45 -20.50 8.06 -5.03
CA ARG A 45 -21.05 7.51 -6.28
C ARG A 45 -21.98 6.31 -6.09
N GLY A 46 -22.09 5.77 -4.87
CA GLY A 46 -23.05 4.70 -4.54
C GLY A 46 -22.43 3.35 -4.22
N ARG A 47 -21.10 3.22 -4.28
CA ARG A 47 -20.38 1.97 -3.99
C ARG A 47 -20.40 1.65 -2.50
N GLN A 48 -20.44 0.36 -2.16
CA GLN A 48 -20.14 -0.16 -0.82
C GLN A 48 -18.64 -0.39 -0.74
N THR A 49 -17.90 0.65 -0.32
CA THR A 49 -16.43 0.66 -0.40
C THR A 49 -15.76 0.48 0.96
N VAL A 50 -14.68 -0.29 0.99
CA VAL A 50 -13.74 -0.33 2.11
C VAL A 50 -12.34 0.09 1.66
N VAL A 51 -11.70 0.96 2.44
CA VAL A 51 -10.28 1.29 2.29
C VAL A 51 -9.43 0.58 3.34
N LEU A 52 -8.48 -0.23 2.87
CA LEU A 52 -7.52 -0.99 3.65
C LEU A 52 -6.15 -0.31 3.56
N THR A 53 -5.66 0.30 4.65
CA THR A 53 -4.25 0.72 4.72
C THR A 53 -3.36 -0.37 5.32
N ILE A 54 -2.24 -0.63 4.65
CA ILE A 54 -1.17 -1.48 5.16
C ILE A 54 -0.10 -0.62 5.88
N ASP A 55 -0.04 0.69 5.62
CA ASP A 55 0.88 1.61 6.29
C ASP A 55 0.48 1.83 7.77
N PRO A 56 1.33 1.46 8.76
CA PRO A 56 1.05 1.64 10.18
C PRO A 56 1.15 3.10 10.65
N ALA A 57 1.59 4.03 9.81
CA ALA A 57 1.84 5.43 10.17
C ALA A 57 0.55 6.26 10.46
N ARG A 58 -0.62 5.62 10.57
CA ARG A 58 -1.93 6.25 10.84
C ARG A 58 -2.34 7.34 9.86
N ARG A 59 -1.70 7.42 8.69
CA ARG A 59 -1.95 8.43 7.65
C ARG A 59 -3.38 8.38 7.14
N LEU A 60 -3.94 7.17 6.97
CA LEU A 60 -5.32 7.02 6.53
C LEU A 60 -6.32 7.55 7.56
N ALA A 61 -6.09 7.25 8.85
CA ALA A 61 -6.94 7.76 9.92
C ALA A 61 -6.91 9.30 9.93
N GLN A 62 -5.73 9.91 9.82
CA GLN A 62 -5.57 11.36 9.72
C GLN A 62 -6.27 11.94 8.49
N ALA A 63 -6.11 11.33 7.31
CA ALA A 63 -6.76 11.78 6.07
C ALA A 63 -8.29 11.76 6.18
N LEU A 64 -8.86 10.74 6.83
CA LEU A 64 -10.30 10.60 7.07
C LEU A 64 -10.82 11.42 8.27
N GLY A 65 -9.97 12.17 8.96
CA GLY A 65 -10.34 12.90 10.18
C GLY A 65 -10.68 12.00 11.38
N LEU A 66 -10.17 10.76 11.39
CA LEU A 66 -10.40 9.75 12.42
C LEU A 66 -9.25 9.69 13.43
N ARG A 67 -9.56 9.37 14.68
CA ARG A 67 -8.54 9.20 15.74
C ARG A 67 -7.69 7.95 15.55
N GLU A 68 -8.33 6.84 15.21
CA GLU A 68 -7.70 5.53 15.07
C GLU A 68 -8.48 4.63 14.12
N LEU A 69 -7.79 3.65 13.57
CA LEU A 69 -8.34 2.54 12.79
C LEU A 69 -7.86 1.23 13.40
N GLY A 70 -8.70 0.20 13.36
CA GLY A 70 -8.37 -1.14 13.85
C GLY A 70 -8.31 -2.17 12.70
N ASN A 71 -8.06 -3.43 13.07
CA ASN A 71 -7.92 -4.55 12.13
C ASN A 71 -9.24 -5.06 11.51
N HIS A 72 -10.36 -4.43 11.86
CA HIS A 72 -11.67 -4.75 11.31
C HIS A 72 -12.27 -3.49 10.67
N PRO A 73 -12.91 -3.61 9.50
CA PRO A 73 -13.62 -2.50 8.86
C PRO A 73 -14.57 -1.80 9.82
N LYS A 74 -14.44 -0.48 9.91
CA LYS A 74 -15.40 0.39 10.61
C LYS A 74 -15.97 1.38 9.62
N ARG A 75 -17.30 1.53 9.66
CA ARG A 75 -17.99 2.52 8.86
C ARG A 75 -17.56 3.93 9.25
N VAL A 76 -17.14 4.71 8.28
CA VAL A 76 -16.80 6.12 8.43
C VAL A 76 -18.10 6.91 8.50
N ARG A 77 -18.34 7.57 9.63
CA ARG A 77 -19.51 8.43 9.85
C ARG A 77 -19.04 9.82 10.21
N ILE A 78 -19.39 10.79 9.39
CA ILE A 78 -18.96 12.19 9.54
C ILE A 78 -20.21 13.06 9.46
N ALA A 79 -20.34 14.01 10.38
CA ALA A 79 -21.54 14.85 10.48
C ALA A 79 -21.74 15.67 9.20
N GLY A 80 -22.97 15.69 8.68
CA GLY A 80 -23.31 16.42 7.45
C GLY A 80 -22.83 15.75 6.16
N TRP A 81 -22.31 14.53 6.22
CA TRP A 81 -21.93 13.75 5.05
C TRP A 81 -22.76 12.47 4.94
N GLU A 82 -23.63 12.43 3.93
CA GLU A 82 -24.53 11.31 3.63
C GLU A 82 -24.30 10.85 2.18
N PRO A 83 -23.28 10.01 1.93
CA PRO A 83 -23.02 9.48 0.59
C PRO A 83 -24.14 8.53 0.13
N LYS A 84 -24.24 8.31 -1.19
CA LYS A 84 -25.21 7.35 -1.76
C LYS A 84 -24.90 5.90 -1.39
N GLY A 85 -23.63 5.57 -1.18
CA GLY A 85 -23.12 4.27 -0.77
C GLY A 85 -22.59 4.30 0.66
N GLU A 86 -21.54 3.52 0.93
CA GLU A 86 -20.90 3.48 2.25
C GLU A 86 -19.38 3.49 2.13
N LEU A 87 -18.72 4.22 3.03
CA LEU A 87 -17.28 4.16 3.22
C LEU A 87 -16.97 3.45 4.53
N TRP A 88 -16.15 2.41 4.41
CA TRP A 88 -15.55 1.69 5.52
C TRP A 88 -14.05 1.87 5.47
N ALA A 89 -13.40 1.88 6.63
CA ALA A 89 -11.96 2.02 6.72
C ALA A 89 -11.38 1.06 7.74
N MET A 90 -10.19 0.55 7.45
CA MET A 90 -9.41 -0.24 8.40
C MET A 90 -7.91 -0.05 8.17
N MET A 91 -7.14 -0.38 9.20
CA MET A 91 -5.69 -0.45 9.17
C MET A 91 -5.27 -1.86 9.52
N LEU A 92 -4.39 -2.44 8.70
CA LEU A 92 -3.85 -3.76 8.96
C LEU A 92 -3.05 -3.74 10.28
N ASP A 93 -3.43 -4.62 11.18
CA ASP A 93 -2.63 -4.98 12.35
C ASP A 93 -2.15 -6.41 12.13
N MET A 94 -0.84 -6.57 11.92
CA MET A 94 -0.23 -7.86 11.64
C MET A 94 -0.46 -8.86 12.76
N ARG A 95 -0.25 -8.43 14.02
CA ARG A 95 -0.36 -9.31 15.17
C ARG A 95 -1.80 -9.79 15.30
N ARG A 96 -2.76 -8.85 15.21
CA ARG A 96 -4.19 -9.20 15.24
C ARG A 96 -4.58 -10.10 14.09
N THR A 97 -4.06 -9.87 12.88
CA THR A 97 -4.33 -10.74 11.73
C THR A 97 -3.79 -12.16 11.95
N PHE A 98 -2.61 -12.29 12.57
CA PHE A 98 -2.08 -13.58 12.98
C PHE A 98 -2.97 -14.22 14.06
N ASP A 99 -3.36 -13.48 15.09
CA ASP A 99 -4.23 -13.94 16.17
C ASP A 99 -5.59 -14.43 15.62
N ASP A 100 -6.21 -13.65 14.72
CA ASP A 100 -7.46 -13.98 14.03
C ASP A 100 -7.33 -15.30 13.25
N MET A 101 -6.21 -15.48 12.55
CA MET A 101 -5.91 -16.69 11.79
C MET A 101 -5.75 -17.92 12.69
N VAL A 102 -5.06 -17.75 13.83
CA VAL A 102 -4.93 -18.80 14.85
C VAL A 102 -6.29 -19.21 15.38
N GLN A 103 -7.14 -18.24 15.71
CA GLN A 103 -8.49 -18.49 16.22
C GLN A 103 -9.38 -19.18 15.19
N ALA A 104 -9.29 -18.78 13.91
CA ALA A 104 -10.09 -19.36 12.83
C ALA A 104 -9.70 -20.81 12.48
N HIS A 105 -8.44 -21.20 12.67
CA HIS A 105 -7.92 -22.46 12.11
C HIS A 105 -7.34 -23.47 13.12
N ALA A 106 -6.93 -23.06 14.32
CA ALA A 106 -6.35 -23.98 15.30
C ALA A 106 -7.41 -24.73 16.13
N GLY A 107 -8.65 -24.20 16.19
CA GLY A 107 -9.67 -24.61 17.15
C GLY A 107 -9.45 -23.95 18.53
N PRO A 108 -10.51 -23.79 19.35
CA PRO A 108 -10.50 -22.87 20.50
C PRO A 108 -9.42 -23.20 21.54
N GLU A 109 -9.29 -24.46 21.94
CA GLU A 109 -8.31 -24.86 22.97
C GLU A 109 -6.85 -24.69 22.50
N ARG A 110 -6.55 -25.03 21.24
CA ARG A 110 -5.20 -24.87 20.67
C ARG A 110 -4.89 -23.41 20.40
N ALA A 111 -5.88 -22.62 20.00
CA ALA A 111 -5.73 -21.18 19.82
C ALA A 111 -5.32 -20.51 21.13
N GLU A 112 -5.98 -20.84 22.25
CA GLU A 112 -5.62 -20.29 23.56
C GLU A 112 -4.18 -20.67 23.96
N GLN A 113 -3.79 -21.93 23.78
CA GLN A 113 -2.42 -22.40 24.06
C GLN A 113 -1.37 -21.69 23.20
N LEU A 114 -1.67 -21.45 21.93
CA LEU A 114 -0.77 -20.74 21.01
C LEU A 114 -0.65 -19.26 21.35
N LEU A 115 -1.75 -18.58 21.61
CA LEU A 115 -1.76 -17.15 21.96
C LEU A 115 -1.04 -16.88 23.29
N ALA A 116 -1.09 -17.84 24.21
CA ALA A 116 -0.36 -17.80 25.48
C ALA A 116 1.15 -18.15 25.34
N ASN A 117 1.58 -18.71 24.22
CA ASN A 117 2.95 -19.20 24.04
C ASN A 117 3.96 -18.02 23.91
N PRO A 118 5.02 -17.94 24.74
CA PRO A 118 6.01 -16.85 24.67
C PRO A 118 6.76 -16.77 23.34
N PHE A 119 7.03 -17.92 22.71
CA PHE A 119 7.64 -17.98 21.39
C PHE A 119 6.71 -17.40 20.32
N TYR A 120 5.41 -17.71 20.38
CA TYR A 120 4.39 -17.11 19.53
C TYR A 120 4.35 -15.58 19.66
N GLN A 121 4.32 -15.05 20.89
CA GLN A 121 4.24 -13.60 21.13
C GLN A 121 5.47 -12.85 20.59
N THR A 122 6.64 -13.50 20.63
CA THR A 122 7.89 -12.96 20.10
C THR A 122 7.88 -12.98 18.57
N ILE A 123 7.43 -14.07 17.95
CA ILE A 123 7.47 -14.23 16.48
C ILE A 123 6.34 -13.47 15.78
N SER A 124 5.13 -13.47 16.32
CA SER A 124 3.94 -12.80 15.76
C SER A 124 4.10 -11.28 15.58
N THR A 125 5.08 -10.68 16.28
CA THR A 125 5.39 -9.24 16.20
C THR A 125 6.63 -8.91 15.38
N SER A 126 7.47 -9.91 15.06
CA SER A 126 8.83 -9.71 14.50
C SER A 126 9.09 -10.43 13.18
N PHE A 127 8.12 -11.15 12.64
CA PHE A 127 8.30 -11.92 11.42
C PHE A 127 8.49 -10.99 10.20
N SER A 128 9.74 -10.69 9.88
CA SER A 128 10.12 -9.91 8.69
C SER A 128 9.56 -10.56 7.40
N GLY A 129 8.88 -9.78 6.55
CA GLY A 129 8.16 -10.25 5.38
C GLY A 129 6.70 -10.71 5.63
N THR A 130 6.16 -10.54 6.84
CA THR A 130 4.72 -10.78 7.10
C THR A 130 3.81 -9.62 6.72
N GLN A 131 4.28 -8.37 6.65
CA GLN A 131 3.38 -7.24 6.34
C GLN A 131 2.68 -7.45 5.01
N GLU A 132 3.49 -7.80 4.01
CA GLU A 132 3.10 -8.14 2.66
C GLU A 132 2.12 -9.31 2.62
N TYR A 133 2.42 -10.40 3.34
CA TYR A 133 1.53 -11.55 3.39
C TYR A 133 0.22 -11.25 4.14
N MET A 134 0.30 -10.62 5.31
CA MET A 134 -0.88 -10.33 6.15
C MET A 134 -1.82 -9.38 5.42
N ALA A 135 -1.29 -8.49 4.59
CA ALA A 135 -2.09 -7.71 3.66
C ALA A 135 -2.83 -8.59 2.63
N MET A 136 -2.16 -9.58 2.03
CA MET A 136 -2.78 -10.54 1.10
C MET A 136 -3.86 -11.38 1.77
N GLU A 137 -3.60 -11.88 2.97
CA GLU A 137 -4.57 -12.66 3.74
C GLU A 137 -5.77 -11.78 4.10
N LYS A 138 -5.55 -10.57 4.60
CA LYS A 138 -6.65 -9.65 4.94
C LYS A 138 -7.44 -9.24 3.71
N LEU A 139 -6.79 -8.94 2.58
CA LEU A 139 -7.47 -8.68 1.31
C LEU A 139 -8.33 -9.88 0.88
N GLY A 140 -7.79 -11.09 0.92
CA GLY A 140 -8.52 -12.31 0.61
C GLY A 140 -9.74 -12.50 1.52
N GLN A 141 -9.61 -12.22 2.81
CA GLN A 141 -10.72 -12.24 3.77
C GLN A 141 -11.80 -11.23 3.39
N LEU A 142 -11.44 -9.98 3.11
CA LEU A 142 -12.39 -8.92 2.73
C LEU A 142 -13.14 -9.24 1.43
N VAL A 143 -12.44 -9.80 0.45
CA VAL A 143 -13.04 -10.21 -0.83
C VAL A 143 -14.01 -11.38 -0.61
N ALA A 144 -13.64 -12.34 0.24
CA ALA A 144 -14.43 -13.52 0.51
C ALA A 144 -15.72 -13.23 1.29
N THR A 145 -15.80 -12.13 2.06
CA THR A 145 -17.06 -11.77 2.75
C THR A 145 -18.13 -11.31 1.77
N GLY A 146 -17.75 -10.69 0.65
CA GLY A 146 -18.68 -10.11 -0.31
C GLY A 146 -19.49 -8.92 0.25
N GLU A 147 -19.09 -8.36 1.40
CA GLU A 147 -19.79 -7.23 2.04
C GLU A 147 -19.56 -5.90 1.32
N TRP A 148 -18.43 -5.76 0.62
CA TRP A 148 -18.05 -4.57 -0.12
C TRP A 148 -17.91 -4.88 -1.61
N ASP A 149 -18.50 -4.02 -2.43
CA ASP A 149 -18.36 -4.12 -3.89
C ASP A 149 -17.03 -3.54 -4.38
N LEU A 150 -16.35 -2.71 -3.57
CA LEU A 150 -15.05 -2.12 -3.88
C LEU A 150 -14.11 -2.17 -2.69
N ILE A 151 -12.91 -2.69 -2.89
CA ILE A 151 -11.83 -2.68 -1.90
C ILE A 151 -10.69 -1.83 -2.45
N ILE A 152 -10.34 -0.75 -1.76
CA ILE A 152 -9.20 0.10 -2.09
C ILE A 152 -8.04 -0.21 -1.14
N VAL A 153 -6.89 -0.60 -1.69
CA VAL A 153 -5.71 -1.00 -0.91
C VAL A 153 -4.66 0.11 -0.98
N ASP A 154 -4.32 0.68 0.18
CA ASP A 154 -3.18 1.59 0.35
C ASP A 154 -1.93 0.81 0.79
N THR A 155 -0.88 0.92 -0.02
CA THR A 155 0.35 0.14 0.13
C THR A 155 1.44 0.89 0.91
N PRO A 156 2.36 0.19 1.62
CA PRO A 156 3.43 0.83 2.37
C PRO A 156 4.39 1.67 1.50
N PRO A 157 5.18 2.57 2.09
CA PRO A 157 6.18 3.35 1.36
C PRO A 157 7.42 2.51 1.02
N SER A 158 7.39 1.71 -0.04
CA SER A 158 8.57 0.95 -0.48
C SER A 158 8.62 0.68 -1.98
N ARG A 159 9.84 0.53 -2.52
CA ARG A 159 10.08 -0.09 -3.84
C ARG A 159 9.57 -1.54 -3.87
N SER A 160 9.56 -2.16 -2.69
CA SER A 160 8.93 -3.44 -2.37
C SER A 160 7.40 -3.39 -2.31
N ALA A 161 6.72 -2.31 -2.72
CA ALA A 161 5.26 -2.31 -2.70
C ALA A 161 4.64 -3.34 -3.66
N LEU A 162 5.44 -4.02 -4.49
CA LEU A 162 5.05 -5.23 -5.22
C LEU A 162 5.65 -6.53 -4.64
N ASP A 163 6.49 -6.46 -3.61
CA ASP A 163 6.97 -7.64 -2.88
C ASP A 163 5.84 -8.42 -2.22
N PHE A 164 4.66 -7.80 -2.05
CA PHE A 164 3.45 -8.55 -1.67
C PHE A 164 3.07 -9.65 -2.67
N LEU A 165 3.46 -9.50 -3.93
CA LEU A 165 3.23 -10.50 -4.97
C LEU A 165 4.14 -11.71 -4.80
N ASP A 166 5.32 -11.50 -4.22
CA ASP A 166 6.31 -12.56 -3.93
C ASP A 166 6.10 -13.18 -2.53
N ALA A 167 5.20 -12.62 -1.73
CA ALA A 167 4.93 -13.05 -0.35
C ALA A 167 4.65 -14.57 -0.22
N PRO A 168 3.90 -15.23 -1.13
CA PRO A 168 3.67 -16.67 -1.05
C PRO A 168 4.96 -17.49 -1.15
N GLN A 169 5.89 -17.06 -2.01
CA GLN A 169 7.16 -17.75 -2.27
C GLN A 169 8.16 -17.52 -1.14
N ARG A 170 8.22 -16.28 -0.63
CA ARG A 170 9.09 -15.90 0.50
C ARG A 170 8.70 -16.65 1.77
N LEU A 171 7.40 -16.77 2.06
CA LEU A 171 6.99 -17.57 3.21
C LEU A 171 7.24 -19.06 3.00
N SER A 172 6.90 -19.63 1.84
CA SER A 172 7.22 -21.04 1.56
C SER A 172 8.70 -21.35 1.77
N ALA A 173 9.60 -20.48 1.29
CA ALA A 173 11.04 -20.61 1.50
C ALA A 173 11.45 -20.52 2.99
N ALA A 174 10.79 -19.65 3.77
CA ALA A 174 11.01 -19.57 5.22
C ALA A 174 10.56 -20.85 5.94
N LEU A 175 9.40 -21.40 5.58
CA LEU A 175 8.84 -22.63 6.16
C LEU A 175 9.60 -23.88 5.76
N ASP A 176 10.07 -23.93 4.51
CA ASP A 176 10.91 -25.00 3.99
C ASP A 176 12.35 -24.96 4.53
N SER A 177 12.69 -23.97 5.38
CA SER A 177 14.03 -23.86 5.94
C SER A 177 14.42 -25.13 6.71
N ARG A 178 15.65 -25.60 6.49
CA ARG A 178 16.18 -26.84 7.09
C ARG A 178 16.13 -26.83 8.61
N LEU A 179 16.13 -25.63 9.22
CA LEU A 179 16.03 -25.42 10.67
C LEU A 179 14.63 -25.77 11.19
N LEU A 180 13.56 -25.32 10.54
CA LEU A 180 12.18 -25.62 10.97
C LEU A 180 11.84 -27.10 10.77
N ARG A 181 12.32 -27.72 9.68
CA ARG A 181 12.23 -29.18 9.48
C ARG A 181 12.96 -30.00 10.55
N MET A 182 14.05 -29.47 11.10
CA MET A 182 14.83 -30.14 12.16
C MET A 182 14.16 -30.01 13.54
N LEU A 183 13.35 -28.95 13.75
CA LEU A 183 12.58 -28.71 14.98
C LEU A 183 11.20 -29.39 14.99
N SER A 184 10.62 -29.64 13.81
CA SER A 184 9.32 -30.31 13.62
C SER A 184 9.44 -31.83 13.43
N ALA A 185 10.65 -32.36 13.24
CA ALA A 185 10.87 -33.80 13.11
C ALA A 185 10.36 -34.52 14.38
N PRO A 186 9.44 -35.49 14.26
CA PRO A 186 8.87 -36.14 15.43
C PRO A 186 9.98 -36.85 16.20
N ALA A 187 10.00 -36.65 17.53
CA ALA A 187 10.81 -37.45 18.46
C ALA A 187 10.54 -38.98 18.34
N ARG A 188 9.52 -39.37 17.55
CA ARG A 188 9.10 -40.74 17.25
C ARG A 188 9.54 -41.28 15.88
N ALA A 189 10.37 -40.57 15.11
CA ALA A 189 11.14 -41.18 14.02
C ALA A 189 12.29 -42.04 14.59
N SER A 190 11.98 -42.93 15.54
CA SER A 190 12.90 -43.88 16.17
C SER A 190 12.77 -45.24 15.49
N GLY A 191 12.79 -45.25 14.15
CA GLY A 191 13.08 -46.46 13.38
C GLY A 191 14.48 -46.96 13.78
N ARG A 192 14.54 -48.23 14.20
CA ARG A 192 15.68 -48.90 14.87
C ARG A 192 17.05 -48.77 14.17
N GLY A 193 17.09 -48.27 12.92
CA GLY A 193 18.31 -48.02 12.13
C GLY A 193 18.90 -46.60 12.16
N ILE A 194 18.12 -45.55 12.48
CA ILE A 194 18.60 -44.13 12.39
C ILE A 194 19.30 -43.67 13.69
N ARG A 195 19.05 -44.37 14.81
CA ARG A 195 19.54 -44.02 16.15
C ARG A 195 21.07 -44.02 16.29
N LYS A 196 21.81 -44.72 15.43
CA LYS A 196 23.29 -44.83 15.51
C LYS A 196 24.06 -43.69 14.83
N LEU A 197 23.45 -42.97 13.88
CA LEU A 197 24.12 -41.85 13.20
C LEU A 197 23.75 -40.47 13.77
N VAL A 198 22.58 -40.36 14.43
CA VAL A 198 22.08 -39.08 14.95
C VAL A 198 22.45 -38.88 16.44
N GLY A 199 22.62 -39.95 17.23
CA GLY A 199 22.64 -39.86 18.70
C GLY A 199 23.79 -39.08 19.34
N THR A 200 25.00 -39.09 18.77
CA THR A 200 26.19 -38.52 19.43
C THR A 200 26.40 -37.03 19.09
N GLY A 201 26.12 -36.62 17.85
CA GLY A 201 26.21 -35.22 17.42
C GLY A 201 24.99 -34.38 17.80
N PHE A 202 23.80 -34.97 17.74
CA PHE A 202 22.54 -34.29 18.08
C PHE A 202 22.44 -33.94 19.56
N ASN A 203 22.85 -34.83 20.47
CA ASN A 203 22.83 -34.54 21.90
C ASN A 203 23.81 -33.45 22.33
N LEU A 204 24.94 -33.31 21.62
CA LEU A 204 25.92 -32.26 21.87
C LEU A 204 25.43 -30.91 21.32
N PHE A 205 24.83 -30.92 20.13
CA PHE A 205 24.22 -29.74 19.50
C PHE A 205 22.98 -29.25 20.27
N ALA A 206 22.11 -30.17 20.69
CA ALA A 206 20.94 -29.88 21.51
C ALA A 206 21.34 -29.35 22.89
N LYS A 207 22.40 -29.89 23.52
CA LYS A 207 22.96 -29.32 24.75
C LYS A 207 23.54 -27.93 24.53
N ALA A 208 24.27 -27.69 23.45
CA ALA A 208 24.82 -26.37 23.15
C ALA A 208 23.72 -25.32 22.98
N ILE A 209 22.64 -25.65 22.26
CA ILE A 209 21.48 -24.79 22.07
C ILE A 209 20.66 -24.66 23.36
N SER A 210 20.40 -25.73 24.11
CA SER A 210 19.61 -25.66 25.37
C SER A 210 20.34 -24.91 26.49
N THR A 211 21.67 -24.90 26.47
CA THR A 211 22.50 -24.18 27.46
C THR A 211 22.59 -22.68 27.15
N ILE A 212 22.44 -22.29 25.88
CA ILE A 212 22.52 -20.89 25.42
C ILE A 212 21.14 -20.24 25.30
N LEU A 213 20.11 -20.98 24.87
CA LEU A 213 18.74 -20.49 24.62
C LEU A 213 17.72 -20.92 25.69
N GLY A 214 18.09 -21.76 26.66
CA GLY A 214 17.17 -22.25 27.71
C GLY A 214 16.22 -23.35 27.22
N GLY A 215 16.09 -24.44 27.98
CA GLY A 215 15.26 -25.59 27.61
C GLY A 215 13.76 -25.26 27.41
N GLN A 216 13.27 -24.21 28.08
CA GLN A 216 11.88 -23.76 27.96
C GLN A 216 11.57 -23.16 26.58
N LEU A 217 12.47 -22.35 26.01
CA LEU A 217 12.26 -21.75 24.69
C LEU A 217 12.19 -22.82 23.58
N LEU A 218 12.93 -23.92 23.73
CA LEU A 218 12.87 -25.05 22.79
C LEU A 218 11.55 -25.81 22.89
N ALA A 219 11.01 -25.99 24.10
CA ALA A 219 9.70 -26.58 24.30
C ALA A 219 8.59 -25.70 23.71
N ASP A 220 8.65 -24.39 23.98
CA ASP A 220 7.69 -23.41 23.44
C ASP A 220 7.73 -23.35 21.90
N ALA A 221 8.93 -23.38 21.31
CA ALA A 221 9.10 -23.45 19.86
C ALA A 221 8.55 -24.75 19.26
N SER A 222 8.72 -25.89 19.94
CA SER A 222 8.20 -27.18 19.46
C SER A 222 6.67 -27.22 19.47
N VAL A 223 6.04 -26.71 20.52
CA VAL A 223 4.57 -26.59 20.62
C VAL A 223 4.05 -25.67 19.52
N PHE A 224 4.68 -24.51 19.32
CA PHE A 224 4.35 -23.61 18.23
C PHE A 224 4.46 -24.32 16.89
N MET A 225 5.56 -25.01 16.59
CA MET A 225 5.79 -25.72 15.33
C MET A 225 4.76 -26.82 15.02
N GLN A 226 4.35 -27.61 16.02
CA GLN A 226 3.34 -28.66 15.84
C GLN A 226 1.98 -28.07 15.47
N ALA A 227 1.61 -26.94 16.06
CA ALA A 227 0.38 -26.25 15.70
C ALA A 227 0.52 -25.44 14.40
N PHE A 228 1.72 -24.92 14.12
CA PHE A 228 2.07 -24.15 12.93
C PHE A 228 1.86 -24.95 11.64
N ASP A 229 2.26 -26.22 11.59
CA ASP A 229 2.07 -27.09 10.42
C ASP A 229 0.58 -27.23 10.02
N SER A 230 -0.31 -27.35 11.03
CA SER A 230 -1.76 -27.45 10.80
C SER A 230 -2.42 -26.12 10.38
N MET A 231 -1.93 -24.98 10.88
CA MET A 231 -2.45 -23.66 10.52
C MET A 231 -2.01 -23.21 9.13
N PHE A 232 -0.80 -23.61 8.70
CA PHE A 232 -0.19 -23.20 7.44
C PHE A 232 -0.34 -24.22 6.29
N GLY A 233 -0.88 -25.42 6.52
CA GLY A 233 -1.19 -26.37 5.43
C GLY A 233 -2.13 -25.81 4.35
N GLY A 234 -3.08 -24.93 4.71
CA GLY A 234 -3.97 -24.21 3.78
C GLY A 234 -3.52 -22.79 3.42
N PHE A 235 -2.45 -22.29 4.05
CA PHE A 235 -1.92 -20.95 3.83
C PHE A 235 -1.47 -20.73 2.39
N ARG A 236 -0.74 -21.72 1.84
CA ARG A 236 -0.19 -21.62 0.49
C ARG A 236 -1.28 -21.51 -0.55
N GLU A 237 -2.39 -22.23 -0.34
CA GLU A 237 -3.56 -22.18 -1.21
C GLU A 237 -4.22 -20.80 -1.17
N ARG A 238 -4.46 -20.23 0.02
CA ARG A 238 -5.04 -18.89 0.17
C ARG A 238 -4.18 -17.80 -0.45
N ALA A 239 -2.87 -17.83 -0.19
CA ALA A 239 -1.91 -16.90 -0.77
C ALA A 239 -1.91 -16.97 -2.31
N THR A 240 -2.06 -18.19 -2.86
CA THR A 240 -2.19 -18.39 -4.31
C THR A 240 -3.51 -17.79 -4.84
N LYS A 241 -4.64 -18.03 -4.17
CA LYS A 241 -5.94 -17.46 -4.54
C LYS A 241 -5.94 -15.93 -4.52
N THR A 242 -5.37 -15.31 -3.49
CA THR A 242 -5.24 -13.84 -3.48
C THR A 242 -4.33 -13.35 -4.61
N ALA A 243 -3.23 -14.05 -4.90
CA ALA A 243 -2.36 -13.68 -6.01
C ALA A 243 -3.03 -13.83 -7.39
N GLU A 244 -3.93 -14.81 -7.56
CA GLU A 244 -4.77 -14.96 -8.75
C GLU A 244 -5.82 -13.84 -8.84
N LEU A 245 -6.46 -13.49 -7.72
CA LEU A 245 -7.40 -12.36 -7.64
C LEU A 245 -6.75 -11.07 -8.15
N LEU A 246 -5.51 -10.79 -7.76
CA LEU A 246 -4.79 -9.58 -8.17
C LEU A 246 -4.46 -9.52 -9.66
N ARG A 247 -4.43 -10.68 -10.34
CA ARG A 247 -4.28 -10.79 -11.80
C ARG A 247 -5.63 -10.86 -12.52
N SER A 248 -6.74 -10.95 -11.78
CA SER A 248 -8.07 -11.04 -12.38
C SER A 248 -8.48 -9.69 -13.00
N PRO A 249 -9.38 -9.70 -14.01
CA PRO A 249 -9.88 -8.47 -14.64
C PRO A 249 -10.54 -7.47 -13.67
N GLY A 250 -11.07 -7.96 -12.55
CA GLY A 250 -11.71 -7.14 -11.52
C GLY A 250 -10.75 -6.46 -10.55
N THR A 251 -9.44 -6.70 -10.69
CA THR A 251 -8.41 -5.93 -9.97
C THR A 251 -7.79 -4.89 -10.89
N ARG A 252 -7.61 -3.68 -10.38
CA ARG A 252 -6.93 -2.59 -11.09
C ARG A 252 -5.84 -1.98 -10.23
N PHE A 253 -4.68 -1.73 -10.83
CA PHE A 253 -3.56 -1.06 -10.17
C PHE A 253 -3.50 0.41 -10.55
N LEU A 254 -3.26 1.27 -9.56
CA LEU A 254 -3.07 2.69 -9.75
C LEU A 254 -1.71 3.09 -9.20
N VAL A 255 -0.80 3.48 -10.10
CA VAL A 255 0.53 3.95 -9.71
C VAL A 255 0.41 5.43 -9.35
N VAL A 256 0.93 5.85 -8.20
CA VAL A 256 0.95 7.24 -7.75
C VAL A 256 2.40 7.71 -7.69
N ALA A 257 2.69 8.89 -8.26
CA ALA A 257 4.02 9.48 -8.25
C ALA A 257 3.93 11.01 -8.17
N SER A 258 4.93 11.66 -7.57
CA SER A 258 5.12 13.09 -7.75
C SER A 258 5.85 13.38 -9.07
N PRO A 259 5.77 14.60 -9.64
CA PRO A 259 6.49 14.96 -10.87
C PRO A 259 7.99 15.22 -10.60
N GLU A 260 8.61 14.31 -9.86
CA GLU A 260 10.03 14.32 -9.50
C GLU A 260 10.77 13.18 -10.25
N PRO A 261 12.05 13.37 -10.63
CA PRO A 261 12.77 12.38 -11.42
C PRO A 261 12.79 10.98 -10.80
N ASP A 262 13.04 10.88 -9.50
CA ASP A 262 13.13 9.59 -8.83
C ASP A 262 11.75 8.96 -8.64
N ALA A 263 10.72 9.74 -8.29
CA ALA A 263 9.36 9.22 -8.16
C ALA A 263 8.82 8.66 -9.50
N LEU A 264 9.06 9.36 -10.62
CA LEU A 264 8.65 8.90 -11.95
C LEU A 264 9.50 7.71 -12.44
N ARG A 265 10.77 7.62 -12.05
CA ARG A 265 11.61 6.44 -12.35
C ARG A 265 11.09 5.19 -11.63
N GLU A 266 10.74 5.33 -10.35
CA GLU A 266 10.09 4.25 -9.59
C GLU A 266 8.73 3.89 -10.20
N ALA A 267 7.92 4.88 -10.60
CA ALA A 267 6.66 4.64 -11.28
C ALA A 267 6.84 3.80 -12.56
N GLY A 268 7.86 4.09 -13.36
CA GLY A 268 8.20 3.30 -14.55
C GLY A 268 8.55 1.85 -14.20
N TYR A 269 9.34 1.65 -13.14
CA TYR A 269 9.63 0.31 -12.62
C TYR A 269 8.36 -0.44 -12.18
N PHE A 270 7.43 0.22 -11.50
CA PHE A 270 6.13 -0.37 -11.13
C PHE A 270 5.32 -0.77 -12.37
N VAL A 271 5.24 0.09 -13.37
CA VAL A 271 4.54 -0.20 -14.63
C VAL A 271 5.13 -1.44 -15.32
N ASP A 272 6.45 -1.50 -15.48
CA ASP A 272 7.13 -2.63 -16.12
C ASP A 272 6.93 -3.92 -15.34
N ARG A 273 6.95 -3.85 -14.00
CA ARG A 273 6.74 -5.02 -13.14
C ARG A 273 5.29 -5.53 -13.20
N LEU A 274 4.31 -4.62 -13.23
CA LEU A 274 2.89 -4.99 -13.36
C LEU A 274 2.60 -5.64 -14.71
N ASP A 275 3.16 -5.11 -15.80
CA ASP A 275 3.05 -5.71 -17.14
C ASP A 275 3.66 -7.11 -17.18
N GLY A 276 4.88 -7.26 -16.66
CA GLY A 276 5.57 -8.55 -16.58
C GLY A 276 4.83 -9.62 -15.77
N GLU A 277 4.06 -9.22 -14.75
CA GLU A 277 3.25 -10.10 -13.90
C GLU A 277 1.79 -10.25 -14.36
N ARG A 278 1.42 -9.62 -15.49
CA ARG A 278 0.07 -9.59 -16.06
C ARG A 278 -0.99 -9.06 -15.10
N MET A 279 -0.66 -7.96 -14.42
CA MET A 279 -1.55 -7.28 -13.49
C MET A 279 -2.18 -6.07 -14.16
N PRO A 280 -3.53 -5.96 -14.19
CA PRO A 280 -4.19 -4.89 -14.93
C PRO A 280 -3.88 -3.50 -14.35
N LEU A 281 -3.12 -2.70 -15.07
CA LEU A 281 -2.83 -1.31 -14.73
C LEU A 281 -3.99 -0.42 -15.21
N ALA A 282 -4.56 0.38 -14.30
CA ALA A 282 -5.50 1.44 -14.67
C ALA A 282 -4.76 2.66 -15.24
N GLY A 283 -3.69 3.11 -14.57
CA GLY A 283 -2.91 4.26 -15.02
C GLY A 283 -1.96 4.83 -13.97
N LEU A 284 -1.47 6.04 -14.25
CA LEU A 284 -0.59 6.82 -13.40
C LEU A 284 -1.32 8.07 -12.88
N VAL A 285 -1.32 8.26 -11.55
CA VAL A 285 -1.63 9.53 -10.91
C VAL A 285 -0.34 10.31 -10.70
N VAL A 286 -0.21 11.45 -11.35
CA VAL A 286 0.87 12.42 -11.11
C VAL A 286 0.37 13.43 -10.08
N ASN A 287 0.76 13.21 -8.83
CA ASN A 287 0.32 14.01 -7.70
C ASN A 287 1.25 15.20 -7.44
N ARG A 288 0.71 16.28 -6.89
CA ARG A 288 1.44 17.53 -6.58
C ARG A 288 2.01 18.22 -7.82
N THR A 289 1.24 18.32 -8.89
CA THR A 289 1.61 19.14 -10.05
C THR A 289 1.40 20.63 -9.78
N HIS A 290 2.06 21.48 -10.57
CA HIS A 290 2.05 22.92 -10.38
C HIS A 290 1.54 23.63 -11.65
N PRO A 291 0.25 23.51 -12.00
CA PRO A 291 -0.28 24.08 -13.23
C PRO A 291 -0.17 25.61 -13.26
N VAL A 292 0.08 26.15 -14.46
CA VAL A 292 0.12 27.60 -14.69
C VAL A 292 -1.31 28.14 -14.83
N LEU A 293 -1.72 28.97 -13.87
CA LEU A 293 -3.04 29.60 -13.87
C LEU A 293 -3.11 30.77 -14.86
N ALA A 294 -2.10 31.64 -14.86
CA ALA A 294 -1.99 32.78 -15.78
C ALA A 294 -1.29 32.39 -17.10
N ARG A 295 -1.91 31.53 -17.91
CA ARG A 295 -1.32 30.92 -19.12
C ARG A 295 -0.83 31.90 -20.20
N LYS A 296 -1.34 33.14 -20.21
CA LYS A 296 -0.98 34.16 -21.21
C LYS A 296 0.34 34.88 -20.92
N LEU A 297 0.87 34.73 -19.71
CA LEU A 297 2.10 35.40 -19.28
C LEU A 297 3.25 34.38 -19.24
N THR A 298 4.27 34.57 -20.08
CA THR A 298 5.46 33.71 -20.07
C THR A 298 6.38 34.06 -18.90
N ALA A 299 7.23 33.12 -18.48
CA ALA A 299 8.26 33.36 -17.45
C ALA A 299 9.17 34.54 -17.85
N SER A 300 9.67 34.53 -19.09
CA SER A 300 10.54 35.60 -19.62
C SER A 300 9.89 36.97 -19.58
N ARG A 301 8.61 37.07 -19.96
CA ARG A 301 7.87 38.33 -19.92
C ARG A 301 7.60 38.78 -18.49
N ALA A 302 7.28 37.85 -17.59
CA ALA A 302 7.07 38.16 -16.18
C ALA A 302 8.36 38.72 -15.53
N LEU A 303 9.50 38.08 -15.77
CA LEU A 303 10.80 38.53 -15.26
C LEU A 303 11.20 39.90 -15.82
N ALA A 304 11.05 40.11 -17.14
CA ALA A 304 11.35 41.40 -17.76
C ALA A 304 10.50 42.54 -17.17
N VAL A 305 9.22 42.30 -16.87
CA VAL A 305 8.37 43.30 -16.21
C VAL A 305 8.79 43.49 -14.74
N ALA A 306 9.14 42.41 -14.03
CA ALA A 306 9.57 42.47 -12.63
C ALA A 306 10.86 43.28 -12.43
N GLU A 307 11.80 43.21 -13.38
CA GLU A 307 13.04 44.00 -13.39
C GLU A 307 12.76 45.49 -13.61
N ASN A 308 11.84 45.83 -14.52
CA ASN A 308 11.51 47.23 -14.83
C ASN A 308 10.74 47.95 -13.70
N ILE A 309 10.04 47.19 -12.83
CA ILE A 309 9.27 47.74 -11.70
C ILE A 309 10.16 47.98 -10.45
N GLN A 310 11.39 47.43 -10.41
CA GLN A 310 12.35 47.60 -9.29
C GLN A 310 13.01 48.99 -9.21
N ASN A 311 12.31 50.07 -9.56
CA ASN A 311 12.87 51.41 -9.38
C ASN A 311 12.83 51.77 -7.87
N PRO A 312 13.98 51.90 -7.17
CA PRO A 312 14.04 51.89 -5.69
C PRO A 312 13.34 53.05 -4.97
N GLN A 313 12.77 54.00 -5.71
CA GLN A 313 12.21 55.25 -5.19
C GLN A 313 10.67 55.28 -5.18
N ARG A 314 9.97 54.21 -5.56
CA ARG A 314 8.49 54.18 -5.60
C ARG A 314 7.90 52.98 -4.86
N ASP A 315 7.12 53.31 -3.83
CA ASP A 315 5.99 52.61 -3.21
C ASP A 315 6.04 51.09 -2.98
N GLY A 316 5.61 50.66 -1.78
CA GLY A 316 5.54 49.25 -1.38
C GLY A 316 4.79 48.34 -2.36
N ASP A 317 3.83 48.88 -3.11
CA ASP A 317 3.04 48.15 -4.12
C ASP A 317 3.89 47.70 -5.32
N ALA A 318 4.90 48.47 -5.74
CA ALA A 318 5.80 48.10 -6.83
C ALA A 318 6.69 46.90 -6.45
N SER A 319 7.12 46.84 -5.19
CA SER A 319 7.89 45.73 -4.63
C SER A 319 7.08 44.42 -4.63
N VAL A 320 5.81 44.49 -4.19
CA VAL A 320 4.89 43.34 -4.19
C VAL A 320 4.61 42.86 -5.61
N ALA A 321 4.32 43.76 -6.55
CA ALA A 321 4.08 43.40 -7.94
C ALA A 321 5.28 42.68 -8.58
N GLY A 322 6.51 43.17 -8.33
CA GLY A 322 7.73 42.52 -8.77
C GLY A 322 7.90 41.11 -8.17
N ALA A 323 7.59 40.92 -6.88
CA ALA A 323 7.66 39.62 -6.22
C ALA A 323 6.64 38.61 -6.80
N VAL A 324 5.39 39.03 -7.03
CA VAL A 324 4.34 38.20 -7.63
C VAL A 324 4.72 37.75 -9.04
N LEU A 325 5.32 38.63 -9.84
CA LEU A 325 5.79 38.29 -11.19
C LEU A 325 6.92 37.26 -11.17
N ARG A 326 7.85 37.35 -10.21
CA ARG A 326 8.90 36.33 -10.02
C ARG A 326 8.32 34.98 -9.61
N LEU A 327 7.37 34.96 -8.66
CA LEU A 327 6.67 33.75 -8.24
C LEU A 327 5.94 33.08 -9.43
N HIS A 328 5.31 33.87 -10.29
CA HIS A 328 4.69 33.37 -11.52
C HIS A 328 5.72 32.78 -12.48
N ALA A 329 6.87 33.44 -12.67
CA ALA A 329 7.94 32.91 -13.52
C ALA A 329 8.46 31.56 -12.99
N ASP A 330 8.71 31.46 -11.69
CA ASP A 330 9.14 30.22 -11.03
C ASP A 330 8.11 29.10 -11.24
N ARG A 331 6.81 29.42 -11.12
CA ARG A 331 5.70 28.48 -11.36
C ARG A 331 5.67 28.00 -12.81
N VAL A 332 5.88 28.88 -13.78
CA VAL A 332 5.94 28.53 -15.21
C VAL A 332 7.12 27.61 -15.49
N GLU A 333 8.29 27.91 -14.95
CA GLU A 333 9.48 27.07 -15.12
C GLU A 333 9.33 25.70 -14.46
N GLN A 334 8.73 25.65 -13.27
CA GLN A 334 8.41 24.42 -12.58
C GLN A 334 7.46 23.56 -13.41
N SER A 335 6.32 24.11 -13.85
CA SER A 335 5.37 23.39 -14.71
C SER A 335 6.04 22.86 -15.99
N ALA A 336 6.92 23.64 -16.61
CA ALA A 336 7.66 23.20 -17.79
C ALA A 336 8.66 22.07 -17.49
N ARG A 337 9.28 22.04 -16.30
CA ARG A 337 10.11 20.91 -15.84
C ARG A 337 9.26 19.65 -15.65
N GLU A 338 8.13 19.77 -14.97
CA GLU A 338 7.19 18.67 -14.71
C GLU A 338 6.69 18.06 -16.03
N GLN A 339 6.26 18.89 -16.98
CA GLN A 339 5.82 18.44 -18.31
C GLN A 339 6.92 17.72 -19.09
N ARG A 340 8.18 18.15 -18.99
CA ARG A 340 9.31 17.45 -19.62
C ARG A 340 9.57 16.08 -19.02
N LEU A 341 9.43 15.96 -17.70
CA LEU A 341 9.56 14.67 -17.01
C LEU A 341 8.41 13.73 -17.41
N LEU A 342 7.18 14.23 -17.42
CA LEU A 342 6.02 13.45 -17.83
C LEU A 342 6.08 13.02 -19.30
N ALA A 343 6.57 13.89 -20.18
CA ALA A 343 6.77 13.56 -21.59
C ALA A 343 7.82 12.45 -21.79
N ARG A 344 8.85 12.37 -20.94
CA ARG A 344 9.81 11.26 -20.96
C ARG A 344 9.16 9.96 -20.50
N PHE A 345 8.39 10.00 -19.41
CA PHE A 345 7.64 8.85 -18.92
C PHE A 345 6.65 8.33 -19.97
N THR A 346 5.80 9.21 -20.51
CA THR A 346 4.80 8.84 -21.53
C THR A 346 5.44 8.28 -22.79
N ARG A 347 6.64 8.73 -23.16
CA ARG A 347 7.37 8.17 -24.31
C ARG A 347 7.85 6.74 -24.05
N ALA A 348 8.24 6.43 -22.82
CA ALA A 348 8.61 5.08 -22.42
C ALA A 348 7.39 4.16 -22.25
N HIS A 349 6.26 4.70 -21.79
CA HIS A 349 5.03 3.97 -21.51
C HIS A 349 3.81 4.63 -22.19
N PRO A 350 3.68 4.53 -23.54
CA PRO A 350 2.69 5.30 -24.30
C PRO A 350 1.23 4.88 -24.10
N VAL A 351 1.00 3.69 -23.53
CA VAL A 351 -0.32 3.12 -23.26
C VAL A 351 -0.81 3.40 -21.84
N VAL A 352 0.01 4.06 -21.00
CA VAL A 352 -0.35 4.34 -19.62
C VAL A 352 -1.17 5.63 -19.58
N ALA A 353 -2.44 5.48 -19.21
CA ALA A 353 -3.34 6.60 -18.98
C ALA A 353 -2.90 7.43 -17.76
N ILE A 354 -3.06 8.75 -17.82
CA ILE A 354 -2.54 9.68 -16.80
C ILE A 354 -3.65 10.58 -16.24
N ALA A 355 -3.67 10.74 -14.91
CA ALA A 355 -4.41 11.80 -14.21
C ALA A 355 -3.42 12.69 -13.44
N GLU A 356 -3.61 14.01 -13.48
CA GLU A 356 -2.77 14.97 -12.77
C GLU A 356 -3.54 15.57 -11.59
N VAL A 357 -2.95 15.55 -10.40
CA VAL A 357 -3.53 16.17 -9.20
C VAL A 357 -2.65 17.34 -8.77
N PRO A 358 -3.14 18.59 -8.83
CA PRO A 358 -2.40 19.76 -8.39
C PRO A 358 -2.02 19.69 -6.91
N ALA A 359 -0.89 20.30 -6.55
CA ALA A 359 -0.55 20.51 -5.15
C ALA A 359 -1.57 21.46 -4.50
N LEU A 360 -2.29 20.97 -3.49
CA LEU A 360 -3.25 21.78 -2.73
C LEU A 360 -2.52 22.76 -1.80
N ALA A 361 -3.15 23.90 -1.53
CA ALA A 361 -2.59 24.93 -0.64
C ALA A 361 -2.66 24.57 0.85
N ARG A 362 -3.36 23.48 1.19
CA ARG A 362 -3.58 22.98 2.56
C ARG A 362 -3.27 21.49 2.64
N ASP A 363 -2.95 21.02 3.83
CA ASP A 363 -2.84 19.60 4.11
C ASP A 363 -4.21 18.93 3.99
N VAL A 364 -4.23 17.68 3.51
CA VAL A 364 -5.46 16.90 3.36
C VAL A 364 -5.65 16.02 4.58
N HIS A 365 -6.51 16.48 5.50
CA HIS A 365 -6.82 15.81 6.77
C HIS A 365 -8.32 15.82 7.10
N ASP A 366 -9.16 16.11 6.12
CA ASP A 366 -10.61 16.17 6.25
C ASP A 366 -11.30 15.78 4.93
N LEU A 367 -12.63 15.65 4.98
CA LEU A 367 -13.43 15.27 3.82
C LEU A 367 -13.36 16.28 2.68
N ASP A 368 -13.28 17.58 2.98
CA ASP A 368 -13.30 18.61 1.94
C ASP A 368 -12.00 18.59 1.13
N GLY A 369 -10.85 18.41 1.80
CA GLY A 369 -9.58 18.16 1.13
C GLY A 369 -9.58 16.85 0.33
N LEU A 370 -10.18 15.78 0.87
CA LEU A 370 -10.30 14.51 0.14
C LEU A 370 -11.21 14.61 -1.08
N ARG A 371 -12.32 15.36 -0.99
CA ARG A 371 -13.19 15.64 -2.14
C ARG A 371 -12.46 16.42 -3.21
N GLU A 372 -11.71 17.45 -2.83
CA GLU A 372 -10.92 18.25 -3.78
C GLU A 372 -9.89 17.37 -4.51
N VAL A 373 -9.20 16.47 -3.81
CA VAL A 373 -8.32 15.47 -4.44
C VAL A 373 -9.12 14.54 -5.37
N GLY A 374 -10.27 14.05 -4.93
CA GLY A 374 -11.15 13.16 -5.72
C GLY A 374 -11.69 13.83 -6.99
N GLU A 375 -12.02 15.12 -6.93
CA GLU A 375 -12.41 15.94 -8.07
C GLU A 375 -11.27 16.08 -9.06
N HIS A 376 -10.05 16.41 -8.61
CA HIS A 376 -8.89 16.49 -9.49
C HIS A 376 -8.51 15.15 -10.14
N LEU A 377 -8.70 14.03 -9.44
CA LEU A 377 -8.49 12.70 -10.01
C LEU A 377 -9.42 12.40 -11.19
N CYS A 378 -10.61 13.02 -11.25
CA CYS A 378 -11.65 12.68 -12.22
C CYS A 378 -11.95 13.80 -13.23
N HIS A 379 -11.65 15.05 -12.87
CA HIS A 379 -11.80 16.25 -13.67
C HIS A 379 -10.45 17.00 -13.71
N PRO A 380 -9.49 16.51 -14.51
CA PRO A 380 -8.17 17.14 -14.64
C PRO A 380 -8.18 18.44 -15.46
#